data_AF-A0A931D516-F1
#
_entry.id   AF-A0A931D516-F1
#
_cell.length_a   1.000
_cell.length_b   1.000
_cell.length_c   1.000
_cell.angle_alpha   90.00
_cell.angle_beta   90.00
_cell.angle_gamma   90.00
#
_symmetry.space_group_name_H-M   'P 1'
#
loop_
_entity.id
_entity.type
_entity.pdbx_description
1 polymer ?
#
loop_
_entity_poly.entity_id
_entity_poly.type
_entity_poly.pdbx_seq_one_letter_code
_entity_poly.pdbx_strand_id
1 'polypeptide(L)'
;MNTNNKLVRLNLHLRPDHLDRLTTLACALGKKKCRDTRLAEAMELALTAGFSWEDDDLLDLARSDREEPRWLALGPIVRAR
;
A
#
# COMPACT_ATOMS: atom_id res chain seq x y z
N MET A 1 -29.81 -3.85 2.30
CA MET A 1 -28.97 -4.00 3.52
C MET A 1 -27.72 -3.15 3.34
N ASN A 2 -27.55 -2.09 4.13
CA ASN A 2 -26.42 -1.16 4.03
C ASN A 2 -25.14 -1.82 4.56
N THR A 3 -24.36 -2.47 3.68
CA THR A 3 -22.97 -2.90 3.96
C THR A 3 -21.95 -1.77 3.74
N ASN A 4 -22.37 -0.63 3.20
CA ASN A 4 -21.50 0.41 2.65
C ASN A 4 -20.85 1.40 3.65
N ASN A 5 -20.94 1.17 4.97
CA ASN A 5 -20.38 2.10 5.96
C ASN A 5 -19.51 1.46 7.05
N LYS A 6 -19.15 0.17 6.91
CA LYS A 6 -18.26 -0.48 7.87
C LYS A 6 -16.82 0.00 7.61
N LEU A 7 -16.32 0.84 8.51
CA LEU A 7 -14.89 1.16 8.54
C LEU A 7 -14.13 -0.09 8.97
N VAL A 8 -13.20 -0.53 8.13
CA VAL A 8 -12.25 -1.60 8.43
C VAL A 8 -10.90 -1.00 8.79
N ARG A 9 -10.28 -1.52 9.84
CA ARG A 9 -8.92 -1.12 10.22
C ARG A 9 -7.94 -1.91 9.36
N LEU A 10 -7.17 -1.19 8.55
CA LEU A 10 -6.07 -1.76 7.78
C LEU A 10 -4.77 -1.56 8.58
N ASN A 11 -4.15 -2.64 9.04
CA ASN A 11 -2.82 -2.58 9.66
C ASN A 11 -1.78 -2.94 8.60
N LEU A 12 -1.01 -1.95 8.13
CA LEU A 12 0.05 -2.13 7.14
C LEU A 12 1.42 -1.88 7.76
N HIS A 13 2.39 -2.70 7.37
CA HIS A 13 3.80 -2.39 7.53
C HIS A 13 4.31 -1.82 6.21
N LEU A 14 4.80 -0.59 6.23
CA LEU A 14 5.37 0.10 5.07
C LEU A 14 6.76 0.58 5.41
N ARG A 15 7.63 0.64 4.40
CA ARG A 15 8.91 1.32 4.55
C ARG A 15 8.67 2.83 4.74
N PRO A 16 9.45 3.53 5.59
CA PRO A 16 9.27 4.96 5.82
C PRO A 16 9.33 5.80 4.53
N ASP A 17 10.27 5.49 3.64
CA ASP A 17 10.43 6.15 2.34
C ASP A 17 9.21 5.97 1.42
N HIS A 18 8.55 4.81 1.48
CA HIS A 18 7.31 4.59 0.75
C HIS A 18 6.15 5.42 1.32
N LEU A 19 6.08 5.57 2.64
CA LEU A 19 5.08 6.42 3.29
C LEU A 19 5.26 7.89 2.92
N ASP A 20 6.51 8.38 2.88
CA ASP A 20 6.84 9.74 2.45
C ASP A 20 6.43 9.97 0.99
N ARG A 21 6.71 8.99 0.13
CA ARG A 21 6.32 9.04 -1.29
C ARG A 21 4.79 9.04 -1.46
N LEU A 22 4.07 8.20 -0.72
CA LEU A 22 2.60 8.19 -0.73
C LEU A 22 2.00 9.51 -0.23
N THR A 23 2.60 10.11 0.81
CA THR A 23 2.19 11.42 1.33
C THR A 23 2.41 12.52 0.29
N THR A 24 3.56 12.50 -0.38
CA THR A 24 3.87 13.43 -1.48
C THR A 24 2.87 13.29 -2.62
N LEU A 25 2.53 12.04 -3.00
CA LEU A 25 1.54 11.75 -4.02
C LEU A 25 0.14 12.22 -3.62
N ALA A 26 -0.25 12.06 -2.36
CA ALA A 26 -1.52 12.57 -1.83
C ALA A 26 -1.60 14.09 -1.97
N CYS A 27 -0.55 14.81 -1.55
CA CYS A 27 -0.47 16.27 -1.71
C CYS A 27 -0.57 16.70 -3.18
N ALA A 28 0.13 16.03 -4.09
CA ALA A 28 0.06 16.30 -5.52
C ALA A 28 -1.34 16.05 -6.09
N LEU A 29 -2.01 14.98 -5.65
CA LEU A 29 -3.38 14.68 -6.04
C LEU A 29 -4.36 15.74 -5.52
N GLY A 30 -4.15 16.24 -4.31
CA GLY A 30 -4.99 17.27 -3.72
C GLY A 30 -4.90 18.59 -4.48
N LYS A 31 -3.67 18.97 -4.87
CA LYS A 31 -3.43 20.10 -5.78
C LYS A 31 -4.13 19.89 -7.13
N LYS A 32 -4.04 18.69 -7.72
CA LYS A 32 -4.67 18.36 -9.00
C LYS A 32 -6.21 18.39 -8.95
N LYS A 33 -6.80 17.93 -7.84
CA LYS A 33 -8.26 17.86 -7.65
C LYS A 33 -8.84 19.12 -6.98
N CYS A 34 -8.00 20.09 -6.62
CA CYS A 34 -8.38 21.29 -5.86
C CYS A 34 -9.16 20.99 -4.57
N ARG A 35 -8.82 19.90 -3.88
CA ARG A 35 -9.42 19.51 -2.59
C ARG A 35 -8.44 18.68 -1.76
N ASP A 36 -8.70 18.56 -0.46
CA ASP A 36 -7.98 17.62 0.37
C ASP A 36 -8.20 16.19 -0.11
N THR A 37 -7.11 15.42 -0.12
CA THR A 37 -7.04 14.05 -0.59
C THR A 37 -6.49 13.18 0.52
N ARG A 38 -7.17 12.05 0.75
CA ARG A 38 -6.72 11.09 1.77
C ARG A 38 -5.50 10.33 1.26
N LEU A 39 -4.62 9.92 2.17
CA LEU A 39 -3.50 9.02 1.85
C LEU A 39 -3.98 7.74 1.13
N ALA A 40 -5.16 7.25 1.49
CA ALA A 40 -5.79 6.11 0.81
C ALA A 40 -6.03 6.33 -0.68
N GLU A 41 -6.36 7.57 -1.13
CA GLU A 41 -6.51 7.85 -2.57
C GLU A 41 -5.16 7.79 -3.31
N ALA A 42 -4.07 8.20 -2.66
CA ALA A 42 -2.74 8.08 -3.21
C ALA A 42 -2.27 6.62 -3.24
N MET A 43 -2.60 5.85 -2.21
CA MET A 43 -2.31 4.42 -2.16
C MET A 43 -3.05 3.68 -3.28
N GLU A 44 -4.34 3.96 -3.48
CA GLU A 44 -5.13 3.37 -4.58
C GLU A 44 -4.52 3.68 -5.94
N LEU A 45 -4.10 4.93 -6.16
CA LEU A 45 -3.45 5.33 -7.42
C LEU A 45 -2.11 4.60 -7.63
N ALA A 46 -1.29 4.48 -6.57
CA ALA A 46 -0.02 3.78 -6.63
C ALA A 46 -0.21 2.27 -6.90
N LEU A 47 -1.22 1.65 -6.28
CA LEU A 47 -1.59 0.26 -6.52
C LEU A 47 -2.12 0.05 -7.94
N THR A 48 -2.98 0.94 -8.44
CA THR A 48 -3.51 0.88 -9.82
C THR A 48 -2.37 0.91 -10.84
N ALA A 49 -1.35 1.73 -10.60
CA ALA A 49 -0.16 1.76 -11.44
C ALA A 49 0.69 0.48 -11.30
N GLY A 50 0.84 -0.05 -10.07
CA GLY A 50 1.58 -1.30 -9.83
C GLY A 50 0.90 -2.53 -10.44
N PHE A 51 -0.43 -2.65 -10.31
CA PHE A 51 -1.24 -3.73 -10.89
C PHE A 51 -1.51 -3.58 -12.38
N SER A 52 -0.91 -2.59 -13.05
CA SER A 52 -0.85 -2.58 -14.51
C SER A 52 0.14 -3.61 -15.07
N TRP A 53 0.97 -4.22 -14.22
CA TRP A 53 1.91 -5.27 -14.56
C TRP A 53 1.31 -6.65 -14.25
N GLU A 54 1.75 -7.69 -14.96
CA GLU A 54 1.34 -9.06 -14.67
C GLU A 54 1.95 -9.54 -13.35
N ASP A 55 1.32 -10.53 -12.71
CA ASP A 55 1.77 -11.03 -11.40
C ASP A 55 3.21 -11.53 -11.43
N ASP A 56 3.63 -12.19 -12.52
CA ASP A 56 5.01 -12.70 -12.67
C ASP A 56 6.04 -11.56 -12.70
N ASP A 57 5.74 -10.44 -13.38
CA ASP A 57 6.62 -9.26 -13.42
C ASP A 57 6.80 -8.65 -12.02
N LEU A 58 5.74 -8.71 -11.20
CA LEU A 58 5.79 -8.22 -9.82
C LEU A 58 6.59 -9.16 -8.91
N LEU A 59 6.46 -10.47 -9.11
CA LEU A 59 7.21 -11.47 -8.35
C LEU A 59 8.71 -11.40 -8.63
N ASP A 60 9.11 -11.03 -9.84
CA ASP A 60 10.53 -10.82 -10.20
C ASP A 60 11.19 -9.66 -9.42
N LEU A 61 10.41 -8.73 -8.88
CA LEU A 61 10.92 -7.68 -8.00
C LEU A 61 11.15 -8.15 -6.56
N ALA A 62 10.69 -9.35 -6.20
CA ALA A 62 10.81 -9.87 -4.85
C ALA A 62 12.27 -10.07 -4.49
N ARG A 63 12.69 -9.43 -3.41
CA ARG A 63 14.02 -9.61 -2.83
C ARG A 63 14.00 -10.79 -1.87
N SER A 64 15.13 -11.48 -1.77
CA SER A 64 15.26 -12.59 -0.83
C SER A 64 15.12 -12.09 0.62
N ASP A 65 14.75 -13.01 1.53
CA ASP A 65 14.70 -12.71 2.96
C ASP A 65 16.03 -12.22 3.54
N ARG A 66 17.16 -12.59 2.90
CA ARG A 66 18.49 -12.08 3.28
C ARG A 66 18.66 -10.60 2.93
N GLU A 67 18.05 -10.16 1.83
CA GLU A 67 18.08 -8.77 1.38
C GLU A 67 17.02 -7.90 2.08
N GLU A 68 15.90 -8.52 2.50
CA GLU A 68 14.83 -7.85 3.25
C GLU A 68 14.45 -8.59 4.55
N PRO A 69 15.37 -8.73 5.53
CA PRO A 69 15.14 -9.51 6.76
C PRO A 69 14.00 -8.94 7.63
N ARG A 70 13.58 -7.71 7.37
CA ARG A 70 12.47 -7.02 8.04
C ARG A 70 11.15 -7.79 7.94
N TRP A 71 10.90 -8.50 6.85
CA TRP A 71 9.65 -9.23 6.66
C TRP A 71 9.59 -10.49 7.52
N LEU A 72 10.71 -11.21 7.65
CA LEU A 72 10.85 -12.32 8.61
C LEU A 72 10.67 -11.86 10.05
N ALA A 73 11.15 -10.65 10.39
CA ALA A 73 11.05 -10.11 11.75
C ALA A 73 9.61 -9.83 12.22
N LEU A 74 8.63 -9.74 11.30
CA LEU A 74 7.22 -9.55 11.65
C LEU A 74 6.55 -10.81 12.23
N GLY A 75 7.23 -11.97 12.18
CA GLY A 75 6.71 -13.23 12.68
C GLY A 75 5.64 -13.86 11.78
N PRO A 76 5.11 -15.03 12.17
CA PRO A 76 4.19 -15.79 11.33
C PRO A 76 2.82 -15.11 11.18
N ILE A 77 2.25 -15.15 9.96
CA ILE A 77 0.88 -14.68 9.71
C ILE A 77 -0.10 -15.75 10.21
N VAL A 78 -0.74 -15.51 11.35
CA VAL A 78 -1.83 -16.36 11.84
C VAL A 78 -3.12 -15.92 11.16
N ARG A 79 -3.54 -16.66 10.14
CA ARG A 79 -4.89 -16.51 9.57
C ARG A 79 -5.81 -17.41 10.36
N ALA A 80 -6.56 -16.84 11.32
CA ALA A 80 -7.64 -17.57 11.98
C ALA A 80 -8.62 -18.03 10.89
N ARG A 81 -8.85 -19.35 10.82
CA ARG A 81 -9.76 -19.98 9.87
C ARG A 81 -11.20 -19.74 10.29
#